data_AF-A0A520X7X0-F1
#
_entry.id   AF-A0A520X7X0-F1
#
_cell.length_a   1.000
_cell.length_b   1.000
_cell.length_c   1.000
_cell.angle_alpha   90.00
_cell.angle_beta   90.00
_cell.angle_gamma   90.00
#
_symmetry.space_group_name_H-M   'P 1'
#
loop_
_entity.id
_entity.type
_entity.pdbx_description
1 polymer ?
#
loop_
_entity_poly.entity_id
_entity_poly.type
_entity_poly.pdbx_seq_one_letter_code
_entity_poly.pdbx_strand_id
1 'polypeptide(L)'
;MKTRFLLTLVAGSLVALVGCDPDARMSEQGFRLPDGDAAAGREVFLYMQCHQCHTVDGEEFPAIPGQEPPYVALGGTTTQVKTYGQLVSGIINPSHKLARAYAKEVVSEDGESKMYNYNQHMTVQELVDLVMYLQPKYDVIVPQYRYRIYPTT
;
A
#
# COMPACT_ATOMS: atom_id res chain seq x y z
N MET A 1 -50.14 9.67 3.54
CA MET A 1 -49.01 10.57 3.85
C MET A 1 -47.89 9.87 4.61
N LYS A 2 -48.18 9.15 5.72
CA LYS A 2 -47.17 8.43 6.52
C LYS A 2 -46.31 7.43 5.73
N THR A 3 -46.90 6.64 4.83
CA THR A 3 -46.20 5.63 4.01
C THR A 3 -45.26 6.25 2.97
N ARG A 4 -45.64 7.39 2.37
CA ARG A 4 -44.79 8.13 1.42
C ARG A 4 -43.62 8.80 2.14
N PHE A 5 -43.85 9.29 3.35
CA PHE A 5 -42.80 9.88 4.20
C PHE A 5 -41.79 8.82 4.68
N LEU A 6 -42.27 7.61 5.02
CA LEU A 6 -41.42 6.48 5.39
C LEU A 6 -40.54 6.01 4.22
N LEU A 7 -41.11 5.90 3.01
CA LEU A 7 -40.39 5.53 1.79
C LEU A 7 -39.29 6.55 1.42
N THR A 8 -39.56 7.85 1.55
CA THR A 8 -38.55 8.89 1.31
C THR A 8 -37.41 8.87 2.32
N LEU A 9 -37.71 8.54 3.58
CA LEU A 9 -36.70 8.47 4.65
C LEU A 9 -35.78 7.25 4.46
N VAL A 10 -36.35 6.10 4.09
CA VAL A 10 -35.57 4.89 3.75
C VAL A 10 -34.71 5.10 2.51
N ALA A 11 -35.25 5.72 1.46
CA ALA A 11 -34.49 6.04 0.25
C ALA A 11 -33.33 7.02 0.52
N GLY A 12 -33.55 8.06 1.34
CA GLY A 12 -32.49 8.99 1.75
C GLY A 12 -31.39 8.33 2.58
N SER A 13 -31.76 7.35 3.43
CA SER A 13 -30.82 6.57 4.23
C SER A 13 -29.90 5.68 3.36
N LEU A 14 -30.46 5.08 2.30
CA LEU A 14 -29.71 4.28 1.33
C LEU A 14 -28.69 5.10 0.53
N VAL A 15 -29.01 6.36 0.18
CA VAL A 15 -28.08 7.25 -0.54
C VAL A 15 -26.91 7.68 0.34
N ALA A 16 -27.12 7.87 1.65
CA ALA A 16 -26.06 8.25 2.59
C ALA A 16 -24.98 7.16 2.77
N LEU A 17 -25.31 5.89 2.49
CA LEU A 17 -24.37 4.77 2.61
C LEU A 17 -23.41 4.65 1.41
N VAL A 18 -23.70 5.28 0.27
CA VAL A 18 -22.87 5.20 -0.95
C VAL A 18 -21.66 6.14 -0.90
N GLY A 19 -21.62 7.09 0.04
CA GLY A 19 -20.50 8.03 0.20
C GLY A 19 -19.30 7.48 0.97
N CYS A 20 -19.38 6.26 1.50
CA CYS A 20 -18.25 5.58 2.12
C CYS A 20 -17.47 4.83 1.02
N ASP A 21 -16.69 5.57 0.23
CA ASP A 21 -15.67 4.99 -0.62
C ASP A 21 -14.38 4.85 0.22
N PRO A 22 -14.07 3.67 0.77
CA PRO A 22 -12.83 3.45 1.51
C PRO A 22 -11.59 3.67 0.63
N ASP A 23 -11.70 3.42 -0.68
CA ASP A 23 -10.60 3.54 -1.63
C ASP A 23 -10.29 5.01 -1.94
N ALA A 24 -11.31 5.87 -1.94
CA ALA A 24 -11.14 7.32 -2.04
C ALA A 24 -10.29 7.93 -0.90
N ARG A 25 -10.20 7.26 0.26
CA ARG A 25 -9.36 7.75 1.38
C ARG A 25 -7.88 7.45 1.18
N MET A 26 -7.53 6.43 0.40
CA MET A 26 -6.15 5.95 0.21
C MET A 26 -5.52 6.46 -1.09
N SER A 27 -6.34 7.02 -1.98
CA SER A 27 -5.94 7.74 -3.17
C SER A 27 -5.61 9.20 -2.84
N GLU A 28 -4.46 9.71 -3.29
CA GLU A 28 -4.13 11.13 -3.10
C GLU A 28 -4.96 12.01 -4.05
N GLN A 29 -5.19 13.27 -3.67
CA GLN A 29 -5.95 14.19 -4.52
C GLN A 29 -5.25 14.37 -5.87
N GLY A 30 -5.96 14.04 -6.97
CA GLY A 30 -5.42 14.12 -8.33
C GLY A 30 -4.64 12.89 -8.81
N PHE A 31 -4.50 11.85 -7.99
CA PHE A 31 -3.87 10.59 -8.39
C PHE A 31 -4.73 9.42 -7.93
N ARG A 32 -5.26 8.64 -8.88
CA ARG A 32 -6.04 7.43 -8.62
C ARG A 32 -5.70 6.36 -9.63
N LEU A 33 -5.50 5.13 -9.15
CA LEU A 33 -5.35 3.98 -10.02
C LEU A 33 -6.72 3.50 -10.52
N PRO A 34 -6.79 2.88 -11.71
CA PRO A 34 -7.96 2.12 -12.09
C PRO A 34 -8.15 0.93 -11.13
N ASP A 35 -9.32 0.31 -11.18
CA ASP A 35 -9.57 -0.92 -10.42
C ASP A 35 -8.60 -2.02 -10.90
N GLY A 36 -8.07 -2.78 -9.95
CA GLY A 36 -7.17 -3.90 -10.20
C GLY A 36 -7.63 -5.17 -9.48
N ASP A 37 -6.89 -6.25 -9.69
CA ASP A 37 -7.15 -7.56 -9.09
C ASP A 37 -6.06 -7.92 -8.09
N ALA A 38 -6.41 -7.97 -6.81
CA ALA A 38 -5.47 -8.31 -5.74
C ALA A 38 -4.94 -9.76 -5.84
N ALA A 39 -5.72 -10.70 -6.38
CA ALA A 39 -5.25 -12.07 -6.60
C ALA A 39 -4.22 -12.10 -7.73
N ALA A 40 -4.49 -11.39 -8.84
CA ALA A 40 -3.50 -11.22 -9.91
C ALA A 40 -2.24 -10.52 -9.40
N GLY A 41 -2.38 -9.52 -8.53
CA GLY A 41 -1.26 -8.82 -7.91
C GLY A 41 -0.37 -9.72 -7.05
N ARG A 42 -0.97 -10.67 -6.32
CA ARG A 42 -0.21 -11.69 -5.59
C ARG A 42 0.60 -12.56 -6.54
N GLU A 43 0.02 -12.96 -7.66
CA GLU A 43 0.74 -13.73 -8.68
C GLU A 43 1.87 -12.92 -9.33
N VAL A 44 1.66 -11.63 -9.61
CA VAL A 44 2.73 -10.72 -10.07
C VAL A 44 3.87 -10.64 -9.05
N PHE A 45 3.57 -10.55 -7.75
CA PHE A 45 4.58 -10.52 -6.68
C PHE A 45 5.48 -11.77 -6.68
N LEU A 46 4.91 -12.93 -7.00
CA LEU A 46 5.65 -14.19 -7.12
C LEU A 46 6.40 -14.29 -8.44
N TYR A 47 5.71 -14.00 -9.55
CA TYR A 47 6.24 -14.06 -10.91
C TYR A 47 7.44 -13.13 -11.11
N MET A 48 7.35 -11.90 -10.62
CA MET A 48 8.45 -10.91 -10.65
C MET A 48 9.50 -11.14 -9.56
N GLN A 49 9.34 -12.19 -8.75
CA GLN A 49 10.23 -12.57 -7.65
C GLN A 49 10.44 -11.49 -6.58
N CYS A 50 9.43 -10.65 -6.34
CA CYS A 50 9.49 -9.63 -5.29
C CYS A 50 9.76 -10.24 -3.89
N HIS A 51 9.27 -11.47 -3.68
CA HIS A 51 9.48 -12.26 -2.46
C HIS A 51 10.94 -12.68 -2.19
N GLN A 52 11.86 -12.48 -3.13
CA GLN A 52 13.30 -12.71 -2.90
C GLN A 52 13.84 -11.75 -1.83
N CYS A 53 13.36 -10.51 -1.82
CA CYS A 53 13.80 -9.48 -0.88
C CYS A 53 12.70 -9.10 0.11
N HIS A 54 11.43 -9.28 -0.25
CA HIS A 54 10.29 -8.80 0.52
C HIS A 54 9.49 -9.91 1.21
N THR A 55 9.16 -9.68 2.49
CA THR A 55 8.04 -10.37 3.15
C THR A 55 6.79 -9.49 3.09
N VAL A 56 5.61 -10.10 3.22
CA VAL A 56 4.34 -9.38 3.33
C VAL A 56 3.63 -9.86 4.59
N ASP A 57 3.19 -8.92 5.44
CA ASP A 57 2.51 -9.24 6.69
C ASP A 57 1.27 -10.12 6.45
N GLY A 58 1.16 -11.19 7.23
CA GLY A 58 0.07 -12.18 7.12
C GLY A 58 0.10 -13.08 5.88
N GLU A 59 1.17 -13.05 5.07
CA GLU A 59 1.30 -13.87 3.86
C GLU A 59 2.51 -14.81 3.94
N GLU A 60 2.36 -15.98 3.32
CA GLU A 60 3.43 -16.96 3.15
C GLU A 60 3.71 -17.18 1.66
N PHE A 61 4.99 -17.28 1.32
CA PHE A 61 5.48 -17.49 -0.04
C PHE A 61 6.44 -18.69 -0.09
N PRO A 62 6.53 -19.39 -1.24
CA PRO A 62 7.51 -20.44 -1.42
C PRO A 62 8.93 -19.87 -1.26
N ALA A 63 9.80 -20.64 -0.60
CA ALA A 63 11.21 -20.30 -0.52
C ALA A 63 11.88 -20.46 -1.90
N ILE A 64 12.83 -19.57 -2.22
CA ILE A 64 13.66 -19.70 -3.41
C ILE A 64 14.91 -20.51 -3.03
N PRO A 65 15.13 -21.72 -3.57
CA PRO A 65 16.28 -22.54 -3.22
C PRO A 65 17.60 -21.82 -3.50
N GLY A 66 18.50 -21.83 -2.52
CA GLY A 66 19.84 -21.23 -2.65
C GLY A 66 19.88 -19.71 -2.51
N GLN A 67 18.78 -19.07 -2.11
CA GLN A 67 18.72 -17.63 -1.79
C GLN A 67 18.64 -17.41 -0.28
N GLU A 68 19.13 -16.26 0.17
CA GLU A 68 18.94 -15.81 1.54
C GLU A 68 17.44 -15.49 1.78
N PRO A 69 16.97 -15.60 3.04
CA PRO A 69 15.61 -15.19 3.38
C PRO A 69 15.37 -13.69 3.07
N PRO A 70 14.15 -13.33 2.64
CA PRO A 70 13.78 -11.93 2.45
C PRO A 70 13.93 -11.12 3.74
N TYR A 71 14.40 -9.89 3.61
CA TYR A 71 14.79 -9.04 4.75
C TYR A 71 14.00 -7.75 4.85
N VAL A 72 13.24 -7.35 3.81
CA VAL A 72 12.43 -6.13 3.81
C VAL A 72 10.95 -6.46 4.03
N ALA A 73 10.38 -6.05 5.15
CA ALA A 73 8.99 -6.28 5.46
C ALA A 73 8.07 -5.24 4.79
N LEU A 74 7.00 -5.72 4.18
CA LEU A 74 5.87 -4.94 3.65
C LEU A 74 4.61 -5.24 4.45
N GLY A 75 3.69 -4.27 4.49
CA GLY A 75 2.47 -4.35 5.30
C GLY A 75 2.71 -4.13 6.78
N GLY A 76 1.74 -4.59 7.57
CA GLY A 76 1.71 -4.50 9.02
C GLY A 76 1.32 -3.12 9.54
N THR A 77 1.49 -2.98 10.86
CA THR A 77 1.18 -1.75 11.58
C THR A 77 2.17 -0.63 11.26
N THR A 78 1.67 0.50 10.79
CA THR A 78 2.45 1.70 10.45
C THR A 78 1.81 2.96 11.05
N THR A 79 2.63 3.96 11.38
CA THR A 79 2.15 5.29 11.79
C THR A 79 1.84 6.21 10.61
N GLN A 80 2.12 5.77 9.38
CA GLN A 80 1.92 6.51 8.15
C GLN A 80 0.99 5.73 7.23
N VAL A 81 -0.02 6.42 6.70
CA VAL A 81 -0.85 5.92 5.60
C VAL A 81 0.03 5.65 4.39
N LYS A 82 -0.10 4.45 3.81
CA LYS A 82 0.50 4.11 2.51
C LYS A 82 -0.51 4.37 1.40
N THR A 83 -0.33 5.48 0.70
CA THR A 83 -1.19 5.85 -0.42
C THR A 83 -0.81 5.07 -1.68
N TYR A 84 -1.71 5.00 -2.66
CA TYR A 84 -1.40 4.41 -3.97
C TYR A 84 -0.15 5.04 -4.60
N GLY A 85 -0.05 6.36 -4.56
CA GLY A 85 1.10 7.08 -5.10
C GLY A 85 2.41 6.65 -4.44
N GLN A 86 2.41 6.46 -3.12
CA GLN A 86 3.60 6.00 -2.40
C GLN A 86 4.00 4.56 -2.75
N LEU A 87 3.04 3.64 -2.88
CA LEU A 87 3.31 2.25 -3.28
C LEU A 87 3.84 2.20 -4.72
N VAL A 88 3.16 2.88 -5.66
CA VAL A 88 3.60 3.00 -7.05
C VAL A 88 5.01 3.57 -7.13
N SER A 89 5.28 4.68 -6.43
CA SER A 89 6.59 5.35 -6.45
C SER A 89 7.69 4.44 -5.91
N GLY A 90 7.41 3.66 -4.87
CA GLY A 90 8.36 2.68 -4.33
C GLY A 90 8.70 1.56 -5.30
N ILE A 91 7.76 1.17 -6.17
CA ILE A 91 7.94 0.11 -7.17
C ILE A 91 8.70 0.62 -8.41
N ILE A 92 8.27 1.75 -8.98
CA ILE A 92 8.81 2.25 -10.26
C ILE A 92 10.08 3.11 -10.10
N ASN A 93 10.39 3.52 -8.87
CA ASN A 93 11.55 4.33 -8.54
C ASN A 93 12.15 3.90 -7.18
N PRO A 94 12.70 2.68 -7.08
CA PRO A 94 13.08 2.07 -5.81
C PRO A 94 14.18 2.83 -5.06
N SER A 95 15.02 3.59 -5.75
CA SER A 95 16.08 4.41 -5.13
C SER A 95 15.57 5.74 -4.57
N HIS A 96 14.37 6.21 -4.95
CA HIS A 96 13.82 7.48 -4.48
C HIS A 96 13.64 7.53 -2.96
N LYS A 97 13.30 6.38 -2.35
CA LYS A 97 13.11 6.27 -0.91
C LYS A 97 13.54 4.89 -0.42
N LEU A 98 14.81 4.81 0.01
CA LEU A 98 15.34 3.63 0.68
C LEU A 98 14.61 3.37 2.00
N ALA A 99 14.46 2.09 2.34
CA ALA A 99 13.74 1.65 3.54
C ALA A 99 14.52 2.06 4.81
N ARG A 100 14.05 3.13 5.46
CA ARG A 100 14.76 3.81 6.57
C ARG A 100 15.06 2.95 7.79
N ALA A 101 14.29 1.90 8.02
CA ALA A 101 14.45 1.00 9.16
C ALA A 101 15.60 -0.01 8.98
N TYR A 102 16.23 -0.04 7.80
CA TYR A 102 17.26 -1.01 7.43
C TYR A 102 18.60 -0.31 7.22
N ALA A 103 19.69 -1.05 7.45
CA ALA A 103 21.04 -0.57 7.17
C ALA A 103 21.20 -0.31 5.66
N LYS A 104 21.81 0.82 5.30
CA LYS A 104 21.93 1.24 3.90
C LYS A 104 22.67 0.20 3.06
N GLU A 105 23.69 -0.41 3.63
CA GLU A 105 24.55 -1.42 3.00
C GLU A 105 23.77 -2.70 2.67
N VAL A 106 22.64 -2.94 3.36
CA VAL A 106 21.75 -4.08 3.14
C VAL A 106 20.78 -3.79 1.98
N VAL A 107 20.20 -2.59 1.95
CA VAL A 107 19.15 -2.22 0.97
C VAL A 107 19.66 -1.49 -0.28
N SER A 108 20.90 -1.01 -0.26
CA SER A 108 21.49 -0.21 -1.34
C SER A 108 22.97 -0.53 -1.58
N GLU A 109 23.41 -0.26 -2.80
CA GLU A 109 24.82 -0.26 -3.23
C GLU A 109 25.07 1.08 -3.93
N ASP A 110 26.13 1.80 -3.55
CA ASP A 110 26.45 3.15 -4.05
C ASP A 110 25.30 4.18 -3.97
N GLY A 111 24.36 3.97 -3.05
CA GLY A 111 23.18 4.83 -2.85
C GLY A 111 21.97 4.46 -3.71
N GLU A 112 22.10 3.45 -4.58
CA GLU A 112 21.01 2.91 -5.39
C GLU A 112 20.41 1.66 -4.74
N SER A 113 19.09 1.49 -4.83
CA SER A 113 18.42 0.32 -4.27
C SER A 113 18.89 -0.97 -4.94
N LYS A 114 19.05 -2.05 -4.15
CA LYS A 114 19.27 -3.40 -4.70
C LYS A 114 18.02 -4.01 -5.35
N MET A 115 16.86 -3.38 -5.17
CA MET A 115 15.64 -3.80 -5.84
C MET A 115 15.77 -3.59 -7.35
N TYR A 116 15.44 -4.62 -8.13
CA TYR A 116 15.49 -4.56 -9.58
C TYR A 116 14.55 -3.48 -10.14
N ASN A 117 14.95 -2.85 -11.25
CA ASN A 117 14.12 -1.86 -11.94
C ASN A 117 13.21 -2.57 -12.95
N TYR A 118 11.92 -2.63 -12.64
CA TYR A 118 10.92 -3.33 -13.45
C TYR A 118 10.26 -2.46 -14.53
N ASN A 119 10.67 -1.20 -14.73
CA ASN A 119 9.93 -0.26 -15.61
C ASN A 119 9.82 -0.72 -17.07
N GLN A 120 10.72 -1.59 -17.53
CA GLN A 120 10.70 -2.17 -18.88
C GLN A 120 10.14 -3.61 -18.92
N HIS A 121 9.79 -4.17 -17.76
CA HIS A 121 9.43 -5.58 -17.58
C HIS A 121 8.05 -5.78 -16.97
N MET A 122 7.51 -4.75 -16.32
CA MET A 122 6.19 -4.74 -15.71
C MET A 122 5.25 -3.86 -16.52
N THR A 123 4.11 -4.43 -16.91
CA THR A 123 3.02 -3.69 -17.52
C THR A 123 2.33 -2.79 -16.50
N VAL A 124 1.62 -1.78 -16.99
CA VAL A 124 0.82 -0.91 -16.11
C VAL A 124 -0.25 -1.70 -15.36
N GLN A 125 -0.84 -2.73 -15.98
CA GLN A 125 -1.85 -3.56 -15.32
C GLN A 125 -1.26 -4.36 -14.15
N GLU A 126 -0.10 -5.00 -14.36
CA GLU A 126 0.59 -5.73 -13.30
C GLU A 126 0.97 -4.81 -12.13
N LEU A 127 1.37 -3.56 -12.40
CA LEU A 127 1.63 -2.56 -11.36
C LEU A 127 0.35 -2.21 -10.58
N VAL A 128 -0.77 -1.99 -11.28
CA VAL A 128 -2.07 -1.70 -10.65
C VAL A 128 -2.48 -2.86 -9.74
N ASP A 129 -2.42 -4.09 -10.25
CA ASP A 129 -2.79 -5.30 -9.52
C ASP A 129 -1.89 -5.51 -8.30
N LEU A 130 -0.57 -5.28 -8.45
CA LEU A 130 0.39 -5.37 -7.35
C LEU A 130 0.09 -4.35 -6.23
N VAL A 131 -0.30 -3.12 -6.59
CA VAL A 131 -0.71 -2.11 -5.61
C VAL A 131 -2.01 -2.51 -4.92
N MET A 132 -2.98 -3.06 -5.67
CA MET A 132 -4.22 -3.58 -5.10
C MET A 132 -4.01 -4.75 -4.14
N TYR A 133 -3.00 -5.58 -4.40
CA TYR A 133 -2.60 -6.65 -3.50
C TYR A 133 -1.94 -6.14 -2.20
N LEU A 134 -1.04 -5.16 -2.30
CA LEU A 134 -0.23 -4.68 -1.18
C LEU A 134 -0.95 -3.68 -0.26
N GLN A 135 -1.79 -2.81 -0.82
CA GLN A 135 -2.44 -1.74 -0.07
C GLN A 135 -3.23 -2.22 1.16
N PRO A 136 -4.08 -3.26 1.10
CA PRO A 136 -4.84 -3.72 2.26
C PRO A 136 -3.97 -4.38 3.35
N LYS A 137 -2.66 -4.57 3.10
CA LYS A 137 -1.72 -5.15 4.06
C LYS A 137 -1.23 -4.13 5.09
N TYR A 138 -1.56 -2.85 4.95
CA TYR A 138 -1.08 -1.79 5.84
C TYR A 138 -2.18 -1.31 6.79
N ASP A 139 -1.95 -1.54 8.08
CA ASP A 139 -2.81 -1.03 9.14
C ASP A 139 -2.25 0.26 9.72
N VAL A 140 -3.00 1.36 9.61
CA VAL A 140 -2.56 2.66 10.08
C VAL A 140 -2.99 2.87 11.53
N ILE A 141 -2.02 2.98 12.44
CA ILE A 141 -2.27 3.40 13.81
C ILE A 141 -1.91 4.87 13.95
N VAL A 142 -2.85 5.69 14.44
CA VAL A 142 -2.59 7.09 14.74
C VAL A 142 -1.76 7.18 16.03
N PRO A 143 -0.48 7.63 15.97
CA PRO A 143 0.33 7.77 17.16
C PRO A 143 -0.27 8.83 18.10
N GLN A 144 -0.37 8.50 19.40
CA GLN A 144 -0.83 9.45 20.41
C GLN A 144 0.31 10.42 20.76
N TYR A 145 0.34 11.58 20.11
CA TYR A 145 1.27 12.65 20.45
C TYR A 145 0.75 13.44 21.66
N ARG A 146 1.47 13.40 22.79
CA ARG A 146 1.34 14.45 23.82
C ARG A 146 2.11 15.67 23.33
N TYR A 147 1.42 16.62 22.72
CA TYR A 147 2.01 17.92 22.42
C TYR A 147 2.41 18.61 23.73
N ARG A 148 3.64 19.14 23.77
CA ARG A 148 4.07 20.00 24.87
C ARG A 148 3.33 21.34 24.71
N ILE A 149 2.31 21.56 25.54
CA ILE A 149 1.64 22.85 25.61
C ILE A 149 2.64 23.83 26.22
N TYR A 150 3.14 24.77 25.41
CA TYR A 150 3.92 25.89 25.92
C TYR A 150 2.96 26.88 26.56
N PRO A 151 3.23 27.36 27.80
CA PRO A 151 2.40 28.37 28.41
C PRO A 151 2.47 29.64 27.56
N THR A 152 1.31 30.12 27.13
CA THR A 152 1.16 31.46 26.57
C THR A 152 1.26 32.45 27.73
N THR A 153 2.34 33.20 27.79
CA THR A 153 2.51 34.34 28.71
C THR A 153 1.62 35.50 28.32
#